data_AF-A0A7C1GPM7-F1
#
_entry.id   AF-A0A7C1GPM7-F1
#
_cell.length_a   1.000
_cell.length_b   1.000
_cell.length_c   1.000
_cell.angle_alpha   90.00
_cell.angle_beta   90.00
_cell.angle_gamma   90.00
#
_symmetry.space_group_name_H-M   'P 1'
#
loop_
_entity.id
_entity.type
_entity.pdbx_description
1 polymer ?
#
loop_
_entity_poly.entity_id
_entity_poly.type
_entity_poly.pdbx_seq_one_letter_code
_entity_poly.pdbx_strand_id
1 'polypeptide(L)'
;MQISLDQFLGAIMSRVDNLEATIDDLRLRTNIAMRLVKATLPELTREDVEKAVSEELEVTKNAGMMEESDEIEEISSKLTESIFGWLEGDVTELKEKMDAYKKRLQEAMEAEKSKVIDVAPAGFVNQLGQEKGQKKGKIVF
;
A
#
# COMPACT_ATOMS: atom_id res chain seq x y z
N MET A 1 30.23 10.08 9.49
CA MET A 1 29.86 9.44 8.20
C MET A 1 28.80 10.31 7.56
N GLN A 2 29.15 11.04 6.50
CA GLN A 2 28.22 11.87 5.76
C GLN A 2 27.73 11.02 4.59
N ILE A 3 26.61 10.32 4.79
CA ILE A 3 26.00 9.47 3.76
C ILE A 3 25.47 10.41 2.68
N SER A 4 25.91 10.24 1.43
CA SER A 4 25.34 10.99 0.32
C SER A 4 23.89 10.55 0.09
N LEU A 5 23.05 11.45 -0.42
CA LEU A 5 21.64 11.17 -0.66
C LEU A 5 21.46 9.89 -1.52
N ASP A 6 22.35 9.67 -2.49
CA ASP A 6 22.34 8.49 -3.36
C ASP A 6 22.67 7.19 -2.62
N GLN A 7 23.58 7.22 -1.63
CA GLN A 7 23.87 6.05 -0.80
C GLN A 7 22.73 5.73 0.17
N PHE A 8 22.04 6.75 0.67
CA PHE A 8 20.85 6.56 1.50
C PHE A 8 19.68 6.00 0.69
N LEU A 9 19.43 6.54 -0.51
CA LEU A 9 18.39 6.04 -1.42
C LEU A 9 18.67 4.62 -1.87
N GLY A 10 19.92 4.28 -2.22
CA GLY A 10 20.31 2.92 -2.57
C GLY A 10 20.11 1.92 -1.43
N ALA A 11 20.42 2.31 -0.19
CA ALA A 11 20.18 1.48 0.99
C ALA A 11 18.68 1.30 1.29
N ILE A 12 17.85 2.31 1.03
CA ILE A 12 16.38 2.20 1.17
C ILE A 12 15.82 1.29 0.09
N MET A 13 16.17 1.49 -1.17
CA MET A 13 15.68 0.64 -2.27
C MET A 13 16.00 -0.83 -2.02
N SER A 14 17.24 -1.16 -1.65
CA SER A 14 17.61 -2.54 -1.32
C SER A 14 16.80 -3.13 -0.16
N ARG A 15 16.43 -2.33 0.84
CA ARG A 15 15.56 -2.80 1.93
C ARG A 15 14.12 -3.00 1.47
N VAL A 16 13.62 -2.13 0.60
CA VAL A 16 12.28 -2.26 0.00
C VAL A 16 12.21 -3.52 -0.86
N ASP A 17 13.20 -3.75 -1.73
CA ASP A 17 13.25 -4.96 -2.57
C ASP A 17 13.31 -6.25 -1.73
N ASN A 18 14.09 -6.24 -0.64
CA ASN A 18 14.13 -7.37 0.29
C ASN A 18 12.81 -7.58 1.04
N LEU A 19 12.11 -6.49 1.41
CA LEU A 19 10.78 -6.59 2.02
C LEU A 19 9.77 -7.15 1.04
N GLU A 20 9.78 -6.71 -0.21
CA GLU A 20 8.92 -7.23 -1.27
C GLU A 20 9.14 -8.74 -1.47
N ALA A 21 10.40 -9.18 -1.60
CA ALA A 21 10.73 -10.59 -1.72
C ALA A 21 10.28 -11.42 -0.49
N THR A 22 10.39 -10.84 0.70
CA THR A 22 9.96 -11.51 1.95
C THR A 22 8.43 -11.63 2.02
N ILE A 23 7.71 -10.59 1.58
CA ILE A 23 6.24 -10.59 1.53
C ILE A 23 5.74 -11.64 0.53
N ASP A 24 6.38 -11.76 -0.63
CA ASP A 24 6.03 -12.77 -1.64
C ASP A 24 6.26 -14.20 -1.15
N ASP A 25 7.40 -14.46 -0.48
CA ASP A 25 7.66 -15.77 0.15
C ASP A 25 6.64 -16.08 1.25
N LEU A 26 6.33 -15.11 2.11
CA LEU A 26 5.34 -15.27 3.17
C LEU A 26 3.97 -15.60 2.58
N ARG A 27 3.54 -14.86 1.56
CA ARG A 27 2.26 -15.08 0.86
C ARG A 27 2.21 -16.47 0.24
N LEU A 28 3.29 -16.93 -0.40
CA LEU A 28 3.35 -18.28 -0.98
C LEU A 28 3.17 -19.35 0.11
N ARG A 29 3.90 -19.24 1.23
CA ARG A 29 3.81 -20.20 2.34
C ARG A 29 2.42 -20.22 2.96
N THR A 30 1.83 -19.04 3.20
CA THR A 30 0.48 -18.93 3.74
C THR A 30 -0.55 -19.55 2.81
N ASN A 31 -0.45 -19.31 1.50
CA ASN A 31 -1.36 -19.93 0.51
C ASN A 31 -1.24 -21.45 0.48
N ILE A 32 -0.03 -22.00 0.58
CA ILE A 32 0.17 -23.45 0.66
C ILE A 32 -0.46 -24.00 1.95
N ALA A 33 -0.24 -23.33 3.08
CA ALA A 33 -0.82 -23.73 4.36
C ALA A 33 -2.36 -23.71 4.32
N MET A 34 -2.96 -22.66 3.77
CA MET A 34 -4.42 -22.56 3.63
C MET A 34 -4.99 -23.68 2.76
N ARG A 35 -4.32 -24.05 1.65
CA ARG A 35 -4.73 -25.20 0.83
C ARG A 35 -4.65 -26.52 1.58
N LEU A 36 -3.61 -26.70 2.40
CA LEU A 36 -3.50 -27.88 3.27
C LEU A 36 -4.64 -27.92 4.29
N VAL A 37 -4.96 -26.78 4.92
CA VAL A 37 -6.08 -26.67 5.86
C VAL A 37 -7.40 -27.04 5.18
N LYS A 38 -7.72 -26.48 4.01
CA LYS A 38 -8.94 -26.82 3.27
C LYS A 38 -8.99 -28.29 2.84
N ALA A 39 -7.84 -28.90 2.52
CA ALA A 39 -7.76 -30.32 2.22
C ALA A 39 -8.01 -31.21 3.47
N THR A 40 -7.59 -30.75 4.66
CA THR A 40 -7.81 -31.46 5.93
C THR A 40 -9.19 -31.23 6.55
N LEU A 41 -9.80 -30.07 6.27
CA LEU A 41 -11.10 -29.63 6.79
C LEU A 41 -11.98 -29.17 5.60
N PRO A 42 -12.54 -30.11 4.83
CA PRO A 42 -13.30 -29.78 3.62
C PRO A 42 -14.57 -28.97 3.92
N GLU A 43 -15.18 -29.20 5.09
CA GLU A 43 -16.34 -28.48 5.62
C GLU A 43 -16.07 -27.05 6.11
N LEU A 44 -14.82 -26.56 6.09
CA LEU A 44 -14.50 -25.19 6.51
C LEU A 44 -15.36 -24.18 5.73
N THR A 45 -16.19 -23.43 6.45
CA THR A 45 -17.16 -22.47 5.89
C THR A 45 -16.65 -21.03 5.96
N ARG A 46 -17.35 -20.12 5.27
CA ARG A 46 -17.10 -18.67 5.39
C ARG A 46 -17.32 -18.17 6.81
N GLU A 47 -18.33 -18.70 7.52
CA GLU A 47 -18.66 -18.31 8.90
C GLU A 47 -17.53 -18.66 9.87
N ASP A 48 -16.86 -19.81 9.66
CA ASP A 48 -15.70 -20.21 10.47
C ASP A 48 -14.54 -19.23 10.30
N VAL A 49 -14.31 -18.76 9.07
CA VAL A 49 -13.29 -17.74 8.76
C VAL A 49 -13.67 -16.39 9.36
N GLU A 50 -14.93 -15.98 9.22
CA GLU A 50 -15.44 -14.71 9.75
C GLU A 50 -15.30 -14.63 11.27
N LYS A 51 -15.60 -15.73 11.95
CA LYS A 51 -15.42 -15.84 13.39
C LYS A 51 -13.96 -15.70 13.77
N ALA A 52 -13.05 -16.42 13.11
CA ALA A 52 -11.62 -16.34 13.38
C ALA A 52 -11.04 -14.93 13.15
N VAL A 53 -11.48 -14.26 12.08
CA VAL A 53 -11.08 -12.87 11.78
C VAL A 53 -11.60 -11.90 12.85
N SER A 54 -12.85 -12.05 13.25
CA SER A 54 -13.46 -11.18 14.27
C SER A 54 -12.77 -11.34 15.61
N GLU A 55 -12.48 -12.58 16.02
CA GLU A 55 -11.73 -12.88 17.25
C GLU A 55 -10.33 -12.25 17.23
N GLU A 56 -9.61 -12.33 16.11
CA GLU A 56 -8.27 -11.72 15.97
C GLU A 56 -8.32 -10.18 16.01
N LEU A 57 -9.34 -9.57 15.39
CA LEU A 57 -9.53 -8.11 15.45
C LEU A 57 -9.88 -7.64 16.87
N GLU A 58 -10.69 -8.41 17.60
CA GLU A 58 -10.96 -8.13 19.02
C GLU A 58 -9.69 -8.24 19.86
N VAL A 59 -8.86 -9.26 19.65
CA VAL A 59 -7.55 -9.40 20.32
C VAL A 59 -6.66 -8.20 20.01
N THR A 60 -6.59 -7.79 18.75
CA THR A 60 -5.80 -6.63 18.29
C THR A 60 -6.29 -5.33 18.92
N LYS A 61 -7.61 -5.14 19.03
CA LYS A 61 -8.22 -4.01 19.73
C LYS A 61 -7.87 -4.03 21.22
N ASN A 62 -8.01 -5.17 21.87
CA ASN A 62 -7.68 -5.34 23.29
C ASN A 62 -6.19 -5.12 23.58
N ALA A 63 -5.31 -5.39 22.60
CA ALA A 63 -3.89 -5.07 22.68
C ALA A 63 -3.58 -3.57 22.50
N GLY A 64 -4.58 -2.73 22.20
CA GLY A 64 -4.41 -1.29 21.98
C GLY A 64 -3.78 -0.96 20.62
N MET A 65 -3.85 -1.88 19.66
CA MET A 65 -3.27 -1.71 18.32
C MET A 65 -4.28 -1.22 17.27
N MET A 66 -5.55 -1.01 17.66
CA MET A 66 -6.62 -0.44 16.82
C MET A 66 -7.25 0.79 17.48
N GLU A 67 -7.76 1.70 16.66
CA GLU A 67 -8.49 2.88 17.15
C GLU A 67 -9.94 2.49 17.49
N GLU A 68 -10.56 3.16 18.47
CA GLU A 68 -11.96 2.86 18.84
C GLU A 68 -12.96 3.12 17.70
N SER A 69 -12.58 3.98 16.74
CA SER A 69 -13.35 4.32 15.54
C SER A 69 -13.28 3.29 14.43
N ASP A 70 -12.44 2.26 14.55
CA ASP A 70 -12.36 1.21 13.55
C ASP A 70 -13.65 0.38 13.57
N GLU A 71 -14.39 0.41 12.46
CA GLU A 71 -15.59 -0.43 12.26
C GLU A 71 -15.16 -1.89 12.08
N ILE A 72 -14.96 -2.59 13.21
CA ILE A 72 -14.49 -3.99 13.26
C ILE A 72 -15.34 -4.88 12.35
N GLU A 73 -16.64 -4.67 12.30
CA GLU A 73 -17.56 -5.46 11.48
C GLU A 73 -17.30 -5.27 9.98
N GLU A 74 -17.06 -4.02 9.53
CA GLU A 74 -16.73 -3.73 8.14
C GLU A 74 -15.36 -4.30 7.76
N ILE A 75 -14.37 -4.14 8.64
CA ILE A 75 -13.00 -4.66 8.45
C ILE A 75 -13.01 -6.20 8.42
N SER A 76 -13.73 -6.81 9.36
CA SER A 76 -13.87 -8.27 9.47
C SER A 76 -14.47 -8.87 8.21
N SER A 77 -15.57 -8.29 7.71
CA SER A 77 -16.22 -8.77 6.50
C SER A 77 -15.30 -8.70 5.28
N LYS A 78 -14.59 -7.56 5.07
CA LYS A 78 -13.64 -7.41 3.96
C LYS A 78 -12.46 -8.38 4.04
N LEU A 79 -11.90 -8.58 5.24
CA LEU A 79 -10.81 -9.52 5.45
C LEU A 79 -11.26 -10.96 5.23
N THR A 80 -12.46 -11.31 5.71
CA THR A 80 -13.08 -12.62 5.52
C THR A 80 -13.26 -12.94 4.04
N GLU A 81 -13.84 -12.03 3.25
CA GLU A 81 -14.01 -12.22 1.81
C GLU A 81 -12.68 -12.43 1.09
N SER A 82 -11.66 -11.66 1.47
CA SER A 82 -10.31 -11.82 0.92
C SER A 82 -9.73 -13.19 1.25
N ILE A 83 -9.68 -13.56 2.53
CA ILE A 83 -9.08 -14.82 3.00
C ILE A 83 -9.84 -16.02 2.43
N PHE A 84 -11.18 -15.99 2.47
CA PHE A 84 -12.01 -17.07 1.96
C PHE A 84 -11.88 -17.23 0.44
N GLY A 85 -11.84 -16.13 -0.34
CA GLY A 85 -11.59 -16.19 -1.78
C GLY A 85 -10.22 -16.79 -2.12
N TRP A 86 -9.17 -16.49 -1.33
CA TRP A 86 -7.85 -17.13 -1.49
C TRP A 86 -7.87 -18.62 -1.13
N LEU A 87 -8.64 -19.00 -0.11
CA LEU A 87 -8.80 -20.37 0.37
C LEU A 87 -9.51 -21.25 -0.67
N GLU A 88 -10.58 -20.75 -1.29
CA GLU A 88 -11.30 -21.47 -2.36
C GLU A 88 -10.45 -21.63 -3.61
N GLY A 89 -9.46 -20.76 -3.80
CA GLY A 89 -8.45 -20.92 -4.84
C GLY A 89 -9.03 -20.82 -6.24
N ASP A 90 -10.16 -20.12 -6.42
CA ASP A 90 -10.70 -19.86 -7.75
C ASP A 90 -9.76 -18.91 -8.51
N VAL A 91 -8.85 -19.54 -9.25
CA VAL A 91 -7.84 -18.88 -10.09
C VAL A 91 -8.51 -17.93 -11.10
N THR A 92 -9.76 -18.19 -11.45
CA THR A 92 -10.55 -17.39 -12.40
C THR A 92 -10.91 -16.05 -11.77
N GLU A 93 -11.49 -16.08 -10.57
CA GLU A 93 -11.89 -14.87 -9.84
C GLU A 93 -10.65 -14.05 -9.40
N LEU A 94 -9.56 -14.74 -9.05
CA LEU A 94 -8.29 -14.10 -8.72
C LEU A 94 -7.66 -13.38 -9.91
N LYS A 95 -7.69 -14.00 -11.10
CA LYS A 95 -7.25 -13.34 -12.34
C LYS A 95 -8.10 -12.11 -12.65
N GLU A 96 -9.42 -12.23 -12.53
CA GLU A 96 -10.34 -11.12 -12.79
C GLU A 96 -10.12 -9.96 -11.81
N LYS A 97 -9.93 -10.25 -10.52
CA LYS A 97 -9.60 -9.25 -9.50
C LYS A 97 -8.23 -8.60 -9.77
N MET A 98 -7.23 -9.36 -10.21
CA MET A 98 -5.91 -8.82 -10.59
C MET A 98 -5.98 -7.96 -11.86
N ASP A 99 -6.74 -8.36 -12.87
CA ASP A 99 -6.89 -7.59 -14.10
C ASP A 99 -7.69 -6.31 -13.85
N ALA A 100 -8.72 -6.35 -13.00
CA ALA A 100 -9.43 -5.16 -12.53
C ALA A 100 -8.52 -4.22 -11.74
N TYR A 101 -7.65 -4.75 -10.88
CA TYR A 101 -6.65 -3.97 -10.14
C TYR A 101 -5.63 -3.31 -11.06
N LYS A 102 -5.07 -4.05 -12.03
CA LYS A 102 -4.17 -3.50 -13.06
C LYS A 102 -4.83 -2.41 -13.88
N LYS A 103 -6.10 -2.61 -14.25
CA LYS A 103 -6.86 -1.62 -15.01
C LYS A 103 -7.07 -0.33 -14.22
N ARG A 104 -7.46 -0.44 -12.94
CA ARG A 104 -7.59 0.72 -12.04
C ARG A 104 -6.26 1.43 -11.83
N LEU A 105 -5.16 0.68 -11.71
CA LEU A 105 -3.83 1.25 -11.57
C LEU A 105 -3.41 1.98 -12.85
N GLN A 106 -3.68 1.40 -14.02
CA GLN A 106 -3.39 2.03 -15.31
C GLN A 106 -4.24 3.29 -15.52
N GLU A 107 -5.53 3.24 -15.19
CA GLU A 107 -6.43 4.39 -15.20
C GLU A 107 -5.98 5.48 -14.22
N ALA A 108 -5.48 5.11 -13.04
CA ALA A 108 -4.91 6.06 -12.07
C ALA A 108 -3.60 6.68 -12.57
N MET A 109 -2.70 5.90 -13.17
CA MET A 109 -1.48 6.41 -13.80
C MET A 109 -1.78 7.29 -15.01
N GLU A 110 -2.80 6.97 -15.81
CA GLU A 110 -3.25 7.79 -16.94
C GLU A 110 -3.94 9.07 -16.45
N ALA A 111 -4.71 9.01 -15.35
CA ALA A 111 -5.27 10.17 -14.68
C ALA A 111 -4.19 11.06 -14.07
N GLU A 112 -3.13 10.50 -13.47
CA GLU A 112 -1.96 11.25 -13.02
C GLU A 112 -1.15 11.84 -14.17
N LYS A 113 -1.00 11.14 -15.30
CA LYS A 113 -0.41 11.70 -16.52
C LYS A 113 -1.25 12.85 -17.10
N SER A 114 -2.57 12.85 -16.88
CA SER A 114 -3.43 13.98 -17.25
C SER A 114 -3.42 15.13 -16.23
N LYS A 115 -3.01 14.85 -14.98
CA LYS A 115 -2.73 15.82 -13.91
C LYS A 115 -1.23 16.01 -13.72
N VAL A 116 -0.46 16.06 -14.81
CA VAL A 116 0.89 16.62 -14.76
C VAL A 116 0.72 18.07 -14.34
N ILE A 117 0.90 18.33 -13.05
CA ILE A 117 1.26 19.66 -12.57
C ILE A 117 2.49 20.03 -13.41
N ASP A 118 2.40 21.11 -14.18
CA ASP A 118 3.51 21.73 -14.88
C ASP A 118 4.56 22.13 -13.83
N VAL A 119 5.39 21.16 -13.43
CA VAL A 119 6.55 21.42 -12.60
C VAL A 119 7.52 22.12 -13.52
N ALA A 120 7.53 23.45 -13.46
CA ALA A 120 8.42 24.28 -14.25
C ALA A 120 9.85 23.73 -14.15
N PRO A 121 10.58 23.63 -15.26
CA PRO A 121 11.94 23.09 -15.26
C PRO A 121 12.80 23.90 -14.28
N ALA A 122 13.70 23.22 -13.56
CA ALA A 122 14.53 23.77 -12.48
C ALA A 122 15.33 25.05 -12.84
N GLY A 123 15.41 25.42 -14.13
CA GLY A 123 15.94 26.69 -14.60
C GLY A 123 15.06 27.92 -14.31
N PHE A 124 13.76 27.77 -14.04
CA PHE A 124 12.85 28.91 -13.78
C PHE A 124 12.99 29.46 -12.35
N VAL A 125 13.29 28.60 -11.38
CA VAL A 125 13.55 29.00 -9.98
C VAL A 125 14.84 29.83 -9.87
N ASN A 126 15.83 29.55 -10.73
CA ASN A 126 17.09 30.29 -10.76
C ASN A 126 16.96 31.71 -11.35
N GLN A 127 15.90 32.01 -12.12
CA GLN A 127 15.63 33.37 -12.61
C GLN A 127 14.92 34.24 -11.58
N LEU A 128 14.03 33.67 -10.77
CA LEU A 128 13.34 34.38 -9.68
C LEU A 128 14.27 34.75 -8.50
N GLY A 129 15.38 34.01 -8.34
CA GLY A 129 16.37 34.27 -7.29
C GLY A 129 17.39 35.38 -7.59
N GLN A 130 17.51 35.84 -8.83
CA GLN A 130 18.54 36.83 -9.21
C GLN A 130 18.07 38.30 -9.21
N GLU A 131 16.77 38.59 -9.07
CA GLU A 131 16.26 39.97 -9.06
C GLU A 131 16.12 40.62 -7.65
N LYS A 132 16.68 40.01 -6.60
CA LYS A 132 16.78 40.67 -5.28
C LYS A 132 18.21 41.07 -4.93
N GLY A 133 18.80 41.88 -5.80
CA GLY A 133 20.06 42.55 -5.54
C GLY A 133 20.17 43.89 -6.25
N GLN A 134 20.31 44.96 -5.45
CA GLN A 134 20.81 46.30 -5.84
C GLN A 134 19.80 47.33 -6.41
N LYS A 135 19.29 48.25 -5.57
CA LYS A 135 19.85 49.62 -5.38
C LYS A 135 18.90 50.58 -4.63
N LYS A 136 19.37 51.02 -3.45
CA LYS A 136 19.33 52.37 -2.86
C LYS A 136 18.22 53.36 -3.31
N GLY A 137 17.30 53.64 -2.37
CA GLY A 137 17.08 54.96 -1.77
C GLY A 137 16.41 56.08 -2.57
N LYS A 138 15.22 56.51 -2.13
CA LYS A 138 14.94 57.90 -1.68
C LYS A 138 13.53 57.97 -1.07
N ILE A 139 13.47 58.47 0.17
CA ILE A 139 12.26 58.96 0.82
C ILE A 139 11.94 60.33 0.21
N VAL A 140 10.67 60.60 -0.11
CA VAL A 140 10.15 61.97 -0.26
C VAL A 140 8.81 62.04 0.48
N PHE A 141 8.66 63.13 1.23
CA PHE A 141 7.61 63.47 2.21
C PHE A 141 6.18 63.34 1.70
#